data_AF-A0A355YH27-F1
#
_entry.id   AF-A0A355YH27-F1
#
_cell.length_a   1.000
_cell.length_b   1.000
_cell.length_c   1.000
_cell.angle_alpha   90.00
_cell.angle_beta   90.00
_cell.angle_gamma   90.00
#
_symmetry.space_group_name_H-M   'P 1'
#
loop_
_entity.id
_entity.type
_entity.pdbx_description
1 polymer ?
#
loop_
_entity_poly.entity_id
_entity_poly.type
_entity_poly.pdbx_seq_one_letter_code
_entity_poly.pdbx_strand_id
1 'polypeptide(L)' 'MPALILASTSRYRAELLSRLRLPFSCASPEVEETAHPGEAPSALAARLARAKAAAV' A
#
# COMPACT_ATOMS: atom_id res chain seq x y z
N MET A 1 8.79 -19.64 1.81
CA MET A 1 8.54 -18.25 2.27
C MET A 1 7.23 -17.78 1.65
N PRO A 2 6.38 -17.06 2.37
CA PRO A 2 5.17 -16.48 1.77
C PRO A 2 5.56 -15.49 0.66
N ALA A 3 4.70 -15.36 -0.36
CA ALA A 3 4.92 -14.42 -1.45
C ALA A 3 4.81 -12.98 -0.94
N LEU A 4 5.71 -12.10 -1.41
CA LEU A 4 5.61 -10.67 -1.14
C LEU A 4 4.57 -10.05 -2.08
N ILE A 5 3.65 -9.25 -1.54
CA ILE A 5 2.62 -8.56 -2.32
C ILE A 5 2.72 -7.05 -2.07
N LEU A 6 2.69 -6.27 -3.15
CA LEU A 6 2.52 -4.84 -3.12
C LEU A 6 1.03 -4.49 -3.25
N ALA A 7 0.41 -4.08 -2.15
CA ALA A 7 -0.98 -3.60 -2.10
C ALA A 7 -1.12 -2.19 -2.70
N SER A 8 -0.78 -2.04 -3.97
CA SER A 8 -0.83 -0.77 -4.70
C SER A 8 -0.80 -1.01 -6.21
N THR A 9 -1.64 -0.29 -6.95
CA THR A 9 -1.63 -0.23 -8.42
C THR A 9 -0.68 0.82 -8.99
N SER A 10 0.00 1.60 -8.14
CA SER A 10 0.96 2.63 -8.57
C SER A 10 2.20 2.02 -9.24
N ARG A 11 2.39 2.36 -10.52
CA ARG A 11 3.60 1.99 -11.28
C ARG A 11 4.88 2.46 -10.61
N TYR A 12 4.88 3.70 -10.10
CA TYR A 12 6.04 4.28 -9.43
C TYR A 12 6.45 3.51 -8.16
N ARG A 13 5.48 3.07 -7.34
CA ARG A 13 5.79 2.24 -6.16
C ARG A 13 6.35 0.88 -6.53
N ALA A 14 5.85 0.26 -7.60
CA ALA A 14 6.41 -0.99 -8.11
C ALA A 14 7.85 -0.81 -8.60
N GLU A 15 8.15 0.28 -9.30
CA GLU A 15 9.51 0.65 -9.74
C GLU A 15 10.46 0.90 -8.56
N LEU A 16 9.97 1.42 -7.42
CA LEU A 16 10.78 1.57 -6.21
C LEU A 16 11.02 0.22 -5.53
N LEU A 17 9.99 -0.62 -5.39
CA LEU A 17 10.08 -1.91 -4.70
C LEU A 17 10.97 -2.90 -5.47
N SER A 18 10.97 -2.85 -6.81
CA SER A 18 11.83 -3.69 -7.66
C SER A 18 13.33 -3.52 -7.41
N ARG A 19 13.75 -2.36 -6.86
CA ARG A 19 15.15 -2.09 -6.49
C ARG A 19 15.66 -3.02 -5.39
N LEU A 20 14.77 -3.61 -4.59
CA LEU A 20 15.11 -4.61 -3.58
C LEU A 20 15.47 -5.98 -4.18
N ARG A 21 15.21 -6.20 -5.48
CA ARG A 21 15.45 -7.47 -6.18
C ARG A 21 14.79 -8.69 -5.52
N LEU A 22 13.62 -8.48 -4.93
CA LEU A 22 12.78 -9.54 -4.39
C LEU A 22 11.63 -9.82 -5.37
N PRO A 23 11.21 -11.08 -5.55
CA PRO A 23 10.00 -11.39 -6.28
C PRO A 23 8.78 -10.87 -5.52
N PHE A 24 7.89 -10.13 -6.20
CA PHE A 24 6.61 -9.69 -5.66
C PHE A 24 5.55 -9.62 -6.76
N SER A 25 4.28 -9.65 -6.35
CA SER A 25 3.13 -9.34 -7.20
C SER A 25 2.46 -8.04 -6.75
N CYS A 26 1.65 -7.43 -7.62
CA CYS A 26 0.84 -6.26 -7.27
C CYS A 26 -0.62 -6.68 -7.13
N ALA A 27 -1.31 -6.13 -6.13
CA ALA A 27 -2.75 -6.26 -5.95
C ALA A 27 -3.37 -4.87 -5.73
N SER A 28 -4.58 -4.67 -6.24
CA SER A 28 -5.35 -3.45 -5.97
C SER A 28 -6.06 -3.59 -4.63
N PRO A 29 -5.75 -2.75 -3.62
CA PRO A 29 -6.49 -2.78 -2.37
C PRO A 29 -7.83 -2.05 -2.54
N GLU A 30 -8.93 -2.70 -2.15
CA GLU A 30 -10.26 -2.10 -2.13
C GLU A 30 -10.48 -1.36 -0.80
N VAL A 31 -9.92 -0.15 -0.68
CA VAL A 31 -9.92 0.64 0.56
C VAL A 31 -10.46 2.04 0.32
N GLU A 32 -11.32 2.50 1.22
CA GLU A 32 -11.78 3.88 1.28
C GLU A 32 -10.66 4.82 1.77
N GLU A 33 -10.29 5.80 0.93
CA GLU A 33 -9.15 6.68 1.17
C GLU A 33 -9.53 8.04 1.77
N THR A 34 -10.83 8.31 1.93
CA THR A 34 -11.30 9.58 2.48
C THR A 34 -10.72 9.84 3.88
N ALA A 35 -10.21 11.05 4.07
CA ALA A 35 -9.67 11.50 5.35
C ALA A 35 -10.79 11.71 6.36
N HIS A 36 -10.58 11.31 7.61
CA HIS A 36 -11.53 11.63 8.66
C HIS A 36 -11.43 13.13 9.03
N PRO A 37 -12.52 13.76 9.53
CA PRO A 37 -12.46 15.13 10.02
C PRO A 37 -11.38 15.31 11.10
N GLY A 38 -10.50 16.28 10.90
CA GLY A 38 -9.40 16.57 11.82
C GLY A 38 -8.24 15.56 11.80
N GLU A 39 -8.23 14.59 10.89
CA GLU A 39 -7.14 13.62 10.78
C GLU A 39 -5.86 14.28 10.26
N ALA A 40 -4.76 14.16 11.01
CA ALA A 40 -3.47 14.69 10.58
C ALA A 40 -2.96 13.94 9.33
N PRO A 41 -2.26 14.59 8.39
CA PRO A 41 -1.77 13.95 7.16
C PRO A 41 -0.91 12.70 7.40
N SER A 42 -0.06 12.71 8.43
CA SER A 42 0.76 11.55 8.80
C SER A 42 -0.07 10.40 9.37
N ALA A 43 -1.12 10.70 10.14
CA ALA A 43 -2.04 9.71 10.68
C ALA A 43 -2.85 9.05 9.57
N LEU A 44 -3.39 9.86 8.64
CA LEU A 44 -4.06 9.39 7.43
C LEU A 44 -3.18 8.43 6.62
N ALA A 45 -1.95 8.84 6.31
CA ALA A 45 -1.02 8.02 5.53
C ALA A 45 -0.74 6.67 6.21
N ALA A 46 -0.52 6.68 7.53
CA ALA A 46 -0.27 5.45 8.28
C ALA A 46 -1.51 4.55 8.39
N ARG A 47 -2.71 5.14 8.55
CA ARG A 47 -3.99 4.40 8.56
C ARG A 47 -4.23 3.73 7.22
N LEU A 48 -4.15 4.49 6.12
CA LEU A 48 -4.38 3.96 4.77
C LEU A 48 -3.34 2.91 4.37
N ALA A 49 -2.07 3.08 4.74
CA ALA A 49 -1.05 2.08 4.48
C ALA A 49 -1.38 0.72 5.14
N ARG A 50 -1.84 0.74 6.39
CA ARG A 50 -2.27 -0.48 7.10
C ARG A 50 -3.53 -1.07 6.49
N ALA A 51 -4.54 -0.24 6.21
CA ALA A 51 -5.79 -0.68 5.62
C ALA A 51 -5.57 -1.36 4.26
N LYS A 52 -4.72 -0.77 3.40
CA LYS A 52 -4.37 -1.35 2.10
C LYS A 52 -3.68 -2.70 2.23
N ALA A 53 -2.73 -2.82 3.16
CA ALA A 53 -2.04 -4.08 3.42
C ALA A 53 -2.97 -5.18 3.98
N ALA A 54 -3.99 -4.82 4.76
CA ALA A 54 -4.94 -5.78 5.33
C ALA A 54 -6.03 -6.24 4.34
N ALA A 55 -6.24 -5.50 3.25
CA ALA A 55 -7.25 -5.81 2.23
C ALA A 55 -6.75 -6.78 1.14
N VAL A 56 -5.53 -7.30 1.26
CA VAL A 56 -4.85 -8.19 0.32
C VAL A 56 -4.38 -9.43 1.05
#